data_AF-A0AAP0BRI4-F1
#
_entry.id   AF-A0AAP0BRI4-F1
#
_cell.length_a   1.000
_cell.length_b   1.000
_cell.length_c   1.000
_cell.angle_alpha   90.00
_cell.angle_beta   90.00
_cell.angle_gamma   90.00
#
_symmetry.space_group_name_H-M   'P 1'
#
loop_
_entity.id
_entity.type
_entity.pdbx_description
1 polymer ?
#
loop_
_entity_poly.entity_id
_entity_poly.type
_entity_poly.pdbx_seq_one_letter_code
_entity_poly.pdbx_strand_id
1 'polypeptide(L)'
;MLNYQAIYTCFNFIVELSLVWLYQGYAYRPLEFLIYAYGTSGVQFENCCDIGVFSKLTNAYCLVAIGGSENFYSIFEGELADAIPVVKTSIAGTRIIGRLCAGNKNGLLVPHTTTDQEVQHLRNSLPDQVVIQRIEERLSALGNCISCNDYVALTHPDLDRETEELIADILGVEVFRQTVAGNILVGSYCSFTNKGGLVPPHTSIEDLDELSTLLQVPLVAGTVNRGSEVISAGMIVNDWTAFCGSDTTATELSVIESVFKLNESQPSMIVDEMRKSLIDSYV
;
A
#
# COMPACT_ATOMS: atom_id res chain seq x y z
N MET A 1 32.19 10.59 14.64
CA MET A 1 31.72 10.80 16.02
C MET A 1 30.24 11.16 15.94
N LEU A 2 29.38 10.15 15.98
CA LEU A 2 27.94 10.32 15.91
C LEU A 2 27.44 10.92 17.22
N ASN A 3 26.49 11.84 17.09
CA ASN A 3 26.12 12.86 18.06
C ASN A 3 25.38 12.24 19.26
N TYR A 4 26.11 11.91 20.33
CA TYR A 4 25.58 11.37 21.59
C TYR A 4 24.43 12.22 22.18
N GLN A 5 24.39 13.51 21.86
CA GLN A 5 23.34 14.44 22.27
C GLN A 5 21.96 14.07 21.69
N ALA A 6 21.89 13.59 20.44
CA ALA A 6 20.62 13.28 19.78
C ALA A 6 19.97 12.02 20.38
N ILE A 7 20.78 11.01 20.69
CA ILE A 7 20.34 9.77 21.35
C ILE A 7 19.81 10.07 22.76
N TYR A 8 20.49 10.94 23.51
CA TYR A 8 20.04 11.36 24.84
C TYR A 8 18.73 12.15 24.82
N THR A 9 18.49 12.95 23.77
CA THR A 9 17.27 13.75 23.64
C THR A 9 16.08 12.86 23.29
N CYS A 10 16.25 11.88 22.39
CA CYS A 10 15.23 10.85 22.13
C CYS A 10 14.95 9.98 23.36
N PHE A 11 15.97 9.59 24.11
CA PHE A 11 15.80 8.76 25.30
C PHE A 11 15.00 9.47 26.40
N ASN A 12 15.29 10.76 26.64
CA ASN A 12 14.54 11.55 27.63
C ASN A 12 13.09 11.82 27.20
N PHE A 13 12.82 12.02 25.91
CA PHE A 13 11.46 12.22 25.40
C PHE A 13 10.60 10.94 25.55
N ILE A 14 11.19 9.76 25.32
CA ILE A 14 10.54 8.46 25.54
C ILE A 14 10.25 8.23 27.04
N VAL A 15 11.14 8.65 27.93
CA VAL A 15 10.96 8.54 29.39
C VAL A 15 9.86 9.48 29.90
N GLU A 16 9.76 10.71 29.38
CA GLU A 16 8.68 11.64 29.75
C GLU A 16 7.31 11.18 29.27
N LEU A 17 7.20 10.67 28.03
CA LEU A 17 5.95 10.09 27.54
C LEU A 17 5.54 8.86 28.37
N SER A 18 6.47 7.95 28.66
CA SER A 18 6.14 6.77 29.48
C SER A 18 5.69 7.12 30.92
N LEU A 19 6.16 8.23 31.49
CA LEU A 19 5.70 8.74 32.79
C LEU A 19 4.29 9.36 32.74
N VAL A 20 3.94 10.06 31.65
CA VAL A 20 2.58 10.62 31.45
C VAL A 20 1.54 9.49 31.32
N TRP A 21 1.90 8.38 30.66
CA TRP A 21 1.00 7.24 30.44
C TRP A 21 0.88 6.29 31.66
N LEU A 22 1.93 6.18 32.49
CA LEU A 22 1.87 5.48 33.78
C LEU A 22 0.85 6.11 34.75
N TYR A 23 0.63 7.43 34.66
CA TYR A 23 -0.33 8.15 35.49
C TYR A 23 -1.80 7.90 35.08
N GLN A 24 -2.06 7.41 33.86
CA GLN A 24 -3.41 7.13 33.35
C GLN A 24 -3.80 5.64 33.35
N GLY A 25 -2.97 4.76 33.93
CA GLY A 25 -3.37 3.37 34.22
C GLY A 25 -3.48 2.43 33.01
N TYR A 26 -2.96 2.82 31.84
CA TYR A 26 -2.93 1.96 30.67
C TYR A 26 -1.73 1.01 30.74
N ALA A 27 -1.97 -0.26 31.05
CA ALA A 27 -0.98 -1.33 30.97
C ALA A 27 -0.79 -1.75 29.50
N TYR A 28 0.12 -1.10 28.76
CA TYR A 28 0.42 -1.51 27.38
C TYR A 28 1.92 -1.69 27.13
N ARG A 29 2.23 -2.74 26.36
CA ARG A 29 3.58 -3.30 26.16
C ARG A 29 4.45 -2.31 25.36
N PRO A 30 5.64 -1.93 25.85
CA PRO A 30 6.46 -0.88 25.24
C PRO A 30 7.08 -1.20 23.87
N LEU A 31 6.89 -2.40 23.31
CA LEU A 31 7.45 -2.80 22.00
C LEU A 31 6.52 -2.53 20.80
N GLU A 32 5.21 -2.36 21.01
CA GLU A 32 4.27 -2.07 19.91
C GLU A 32 4.30 -0.59 19.47
N PHE A 33 4.72 0.32 20.35
CA PHE A 33 4.75 1.76 20.05
C PHE A 33 5.91 2.21 19.14
N LEU A 34 6.97 1.42 19.03
CA LEU A 34 8.08 1.76 18.12
C LEU A 34 7.73 1.53 16.64
N ILE A 35 6.66 0.80 16.34
CA ILE A 35 6.18 0.57 14.98
C ILE A 35 5.33 1.75 14.48
N TYR A 36 4.61 2.44 15.37
CA TYR A 36 3.75 3.58 15.03
C TYR A 36 4.51 4.88 14.67
N ALA A 37 5.83 4.91 14.82
CA ALA A 37 6.65 6.08 14.48
C ALA A 37 7.19 6.06 13.04
N TYR A 38 6.98 4.96 12.31
CA TYR A 38 7.46 4.78 10.94
C TYR A 38 6.25 4.60 10.04
N GLY A 39 6.23 5.21 8.84
CA GLY A 39 5.11 5.12 7.88
C GLY A 39 4.84 3.72 7.30
N THR A 40 5.33 2.68 7.97
CA THR A 40 5.19 1.27 7.63
C THR A 40 4.67 0.48 8.82
N SER A 41 3.46 -0.06 8.72
CA SER A 41 2.86 -0.87 9.80
C SER A 41 2.88 -2.36 9.47
N GLY A 42 3.33 -3.18 10.43
CA GLY A 42 3.24 -4.63 10.36
C GLY A 42 1.82 -5.11 10.68
N VAL A 43 1.14 -5.73 9.72
CA VAL A 43 -0.27 -6.14 9.83
C VAL A 43 -0.40 -7.65 9.60
N GLN A 44 -1.34 -8.27 10.30
CA GLN A 44 -1.71 -9.66 10.10
C GLN A 44 -3.23 -9.76 9.95
N PHE A 45 -3.69 -10.43 8.89
CA PHE A 45 -5.10 -10.77 8.73
C PHE A 45 -5.34 -12.17 9.26
N GLU A 46 -6.06 -12.29 10.37
CA GLU A 46 -6.18 -13.54 11.14
C GLU A 46 -4.79 -14.11 11.48
N ASN A 47 -4.37 -15.18 10.82
CA ASN A 47 -3.04 -15.80 10.97
C ASN A 47 -2.17 -15.67 9.71
N CYS A 48 -2.59 -14.87 8.73
CA CYS A 48 -1.92 -14.73 7.44
C CYS A 48 -1.19 -13.38 7.33
N CYS A 49 0.08 -13.44 6.92
CA CYS A 49 0.92 -12.27 6.70
C CYS A 49 0.75 -11.67 5.29
N ASP A 50 -0.05 -12.30 4.42
CA ASP A 50 -0.28 -11.84 3.04
C ASP A 50 -1.43 -10.82 2.98
N ILE A 51 -1.20 -9.66 3.59
CA ILE A 51 -2.23 -8.63 3.74
C ILE A 51 -2.76 -8.08 2.41
N GLY A 52 -1.95 -8.07 1.35
CA GLY A 52 -2.34 -7.60 0.01
C GLY A 52 -3.21 -8.60 -0.75
N VAL A 53 -3.51 -9.76 -0.15
CA VAL A 53 -4.59 -10.63 -0.62
C VAL A 53 -5.95 -10.11 -0.13
N PHE A 54 -5.99 -9.55 1.08
CA PHE A 54 -7.22 -9.15 1.78
C PHE A 54 -7.49 -7.65 1.74
N SER A 55 -6.58 -6.87 1.16
CA SER A 55 -6.70 -5.42 1.12
C SER A 55 -6.17 -4.87 -0.21
N LYS A 56 -6.69 -3.71 -0.60
CA LYS A 56 -6.24 -2.94 -1.76
C LYS A 56 -6.11 -1.48 -1.36
N LEU A 57 -4.92 -0.93 -1.50
CA LEU A 57 -4.63 0.46 -1.16
C LEU A 57 -4.37 1.26 -2.43
N THR A 58 -4.95 2.45 -2.49
CA THR A 58 -4.70 3.45 -3.54
C THR A 58 -4.52 4.83 -2.90
N ASN A 59 -4.24 5.84 -3.72
CA ASN A 59 -4.17 7.23 -3.28
C ASN A 59 -5.54 7.87 -2.98
N ALA A 60 -6.67 7.25 -3.36
CA ALA A 60 -8.00 7.82 -3.13
C ALA A 60 -8.89 7.00 -2.19
N TYR A 61 -8.61 5.71 -2.04
CA TYR A 61 -9.42 4.81 -1.24
C TYR A 61 -8.64 3.57 -0.81
N CYS A 62 -9.08 2.96 0.28
CA CYS A 62 -8.59 1.67 0.74
C CYS A 62 -9.76 0.68 0.82
N LEU A 63 -9.61 -0.50 0.23
CA LEU A 63 -10.55 -1.60 0.37
C LEU A 63 -9.98 -2.63 1.34
N VAL A 64 -10.80 -3.11 2.27
CA VAL A 64 -10.45 -4.16 3.24
C VAL A 64 -11.51 -5.24 3.24
N ALA A 65 -11.06 -6.50 3.31
CA ALA A 65 -11.94 -7.65 3.31
C ALA A 65 -12.83 -7.67 4.55
N ILE A 66 -14.08 -8.10 4.36
CA ILE A 66 -14.96 -8.43 5.48
C ILE A 66 -14.46 -9.66 6.26
N GLY A 67 -14.75 -9.69 7.56
CA GLY A 67 -14.40 -10.81 8.44
C GLY A 67 -13.00 -10.76 9.04
N GLY A 68 -12.27 -9.64 8.90
CA GLY A 68 -11.06 -9.37 9.68
C GLY A 68 -11.34 -9.08 11.16
N SER A 69 -10.28 -9.16 11.98
CA SER A 69 -10.32 -8.76 13.39
C SER A 69 -10.43 -7.24 13.53
N GLU A 70 -10.95 -6.75 14.66
CA GLU A 70 -10.95 -5.31 14.94
C GLU A 70 -9.54 -4.73 14.91
N ASN A 71 -8.54 -5.47 15.42
CA ASN A 71 -7.13 -5.06 15.33
C ASN A 71 -6.68 -4.79 13.89
N PHE A 72 -7.10 -5.61 12.92
CA PHE A 72 -6.78 -5.40 11.51
C PHE A 72 -7.36 -4.07 11.02
N TYR A 73 -8.65 -3.82 11.27
CA TYR A 73 -9.29 -2.58 10.83
C TYR A 73 -8.73 -1.34 11.54
N SER A 74 -8.45 -1.43 12.84
CA SER A 74 -7.91 -0.32 13.62
C SER A 74 -6.57 0.18 13.10
N ILE A 75 -5.72 -0.70 12.54
CA ILE A 75 -4.44 -0.29 11.97
C ILE A 75 -4.66 0.51 10.67
N PHE A 76 -5.56 0.05 9.78
CA PHE A 76 -5.90 0.81 8.58
C PHE A 76 -6.60 2.13 8.90
N GLU A 77 -7.60 2.10 9.78
CA GLU A 77 -8.34 3.29 10.18
C GLU A 77 -7.45 4.28 10.94
N GLY A 78 -6.53 3.82 11.79
CA GLY A 78 -5.60 4.68 12.52
C GLY A 78 -4.65 5.47 11.64
N GLU A 79 -4.20 4.88 10.53
CA GLU A 79 -3.25 5.53 9.60
C GLU A 79 -3.94 6.26 8.44
N LEU A 80 -5.13 5.80 8.00
CA LEU A 80 -5.76 6.26 6.76
C LEU A 80 -7.02 7.12 6.94
N ALA A 81 -7.72 7.02 8.07
CA ALA A 81 -9.08 7.57 8.19
C ALA A 81 -9.17 9.08 7.95
N ASP A 82 -8.09 9.82 8.22
CA ASP A 82 -8.04 11.27 8.01
C ASP A 82 -7.86 11.65 6.52
N ALA A 83 -7.30 10.76 5.70
CA ALA A 83 -6.92 11.03 4.32
C ALA A 83 -7.80 10.34 3.27
N ILE A 84 -8.13 9.06 3.48
CA ILE A 84 -8.87 8.25 2.51
C ILE A 84 -9.92 7.34 3.19
N PRO A 85 -11.06 7.08 2.54
CA PRO A 85 -12.06 6.15 3.07
C PRO A 85 -11.54 4.71 3.09
N VAL A 86 -11.70 4.06 4.23
CA VAL A 86 -11.45 2.62 4.42
C VAL A 86 -12.78 1.86 4.28
N VAL A 87 -12.98 1.19 3.15
CA VAL A 87 -14.24 0.52 2.79
C VAL A 87 -14.13 -0.98 3.05
N LYS A 88 -14.99 -1.47 3.95
CA LYS A 88 -15.13 -2.91 4.25
C LYS A 88 -16.05 -3.54 3.21
N THR A 89 -15.55 -4.48 2.42
CA THR A 89 -16.33 -5.11 1.33
C THR A 89 -15.91 -6.55 1.07
N SER A 90 -16.80 -7.30 0.40
CA SER A 90 -16.44 -8.52 -0.33
C SER A 90 -16.44 -8.23 -1.82
N ILE A 91 -15.75 -9.09 -2.59
CA ILE A 91 -15.80 -9.09 -4.05
C ILE A 91 -16.17 -10.52 -4.47
N ALA A 92 -17.26 -10.66 -5.21
CA ALA A 92 -17.80 -11.95 -5.64
C ALA A 92 -18.09 -12.91 -4.46
N GLY A 93 -18.51 -12.37 -3.32
CA GLY A 93 -18.76 -13.14 -2.09
C GLY A 93 -17.50 -13.71 -1.43
N THR A 94 -16.31 -13.25 -1.84
CA THR A 94 -15.02 -13.71 -1.29
C THR A 94 -14.32 -12.62 -0.48
N ARG A 95 -13.34 -13.06 0.33
CA ARG A 95 -12.49 -12.19 1.16
C ARG A 95 -11.18 -11.78 0.47
N ILE A 96 -10.86 -12.34 -0.69
CA ILE A 96 -9.57 -12.14 -1.38
C ILE A 96 -9.58 -10.89 -2.28
N ILE A 97 -10.07 -9.78 -1.75
CA ILE A 97 -10.39 -8.59 -2.54
C ILE A 97 -9.15 -8.01 -3.25
N GLY A 98 -7.97 -8.04 -2.62
CA GLY A 98 -6.76 -7.45 -3.17
C GLY A 98 -6.23 -8.19 -4.41
N ARG A 99 -6.54 -9.50 -4.51
CA ARG A 99 -6.25 -10.31 -5.70
C ARG A 99 -7.29 -10.14 -6.80
N LEU A 100 -8.55 -9.91 -6.43
CA LEU A 100 -9.66 -9.84 -7.37
C LEU A 100 -9.81 -8.48 -8.03
N CYS A 101 -9.35 -7.40 -7.39
CA CYS A 101 -9.47 -6.05 -7.93
C CYS A 101 -8.11 -5.38 -8.21
N ALA A 102 -8.14 -4.48 -9.18
CA ALA A 102 -7.06 -3.57 -9.50
C ALA A 102 -7.63 -2.16 -9.65
N GLY A 103 -6.88 -1.13 -9.28
CA GLY A 103 -7.38 0.22 -9.33
C GLY A 103 -6.35 1.25 -8.88
N ASN A 104 -6.60 2.48 -9.25
CA ASN A 104 -5.82 3.66 -8.90
C ASN A 104 -6.78 4.75 -8.37
N LYS A 105 -6.33 5.99 -8.24
CA LYS A 105 -7.22 7.07 -7.75
C LYS A 105 -8.41 7.39 -8.66
N ASN A 106 -8.35 7.02 -9.94
CA ASN A 106 -9.35 7.37 -10.95
C ASN A 106 -10.41 6.27 -11.14
N GLY A 107 -10.04 5.00 -10.91
CA GLY A 107 -10.95 3.89 -11.20
C GLY A 107 -10.64 2.61 -10.45
N LEU A 108 -11.69 1.79 -10.31
CA LEU A 108 -11.65 0.47 -9.68
C LEU A 108 -12.21 -0.59 -10.64
N LEU A 109 -11.38 -1.57 -10.95
CA LEU A 109 -11.72 -2.71 -11.76
C LEU A 109 -12.11 -3.88 -10.87
N VAL A 110 -13.31 -4.40 -11.09
CA VAL A 110 -13.84 -5.55 -10.36
C VAL A 110 -14.21 -6.68 -11.33
N PRO A 111 -14.15 -7.95 -10.91
CA PRO A 111 -14.48 -9.06 -11.81
C PRO A 111 -15.98 -9.06 -12.13
N HIS A 112 -16.35 -9.65 -13.26
CA HIS A 112 -17.76 -9.80 -13.68
C HIS A 112 -18.62 -10.55 -12.65
N THR A 113 -18.02 -11.44 -11.85
CA THR A 113 -18.69 -12.19 -10.78
C THR A 113 -19.10 -11.36 -9.56
N THR A 114 -18.72 -10.07 -9.51
CA THR A 114 -19.09 -9.16 -8.42
C THR A 114 -20.58 -8.86 -8.45
N THR A 115 -21.25 -9.01 -7.30
CA THR A 115 -22.71 -8.83 -7.21
C THR A 115 -23.14 -7.37 -7.34
N ASP A 116 -24.41 -7.12 -7.69
CA ASP A 116 -24.96 -5.76 -7.75
C ASP A 116 -25.00 -5.06 -6.39
N GLN A 117 -25.19 -5.84 -5.32
CA GLN A 117 -25.14 -5.32 -3.95
C GLN A 117 -23.73 -4.84 -3.59
N GLU A 118 -22.69 -5.61 -3.92
CA GLU A 118 -21.30 -5.22 -3.69
C GLU A 118 -20.93 -3.98 -4.50
N VAL A 119 -21.30 -3.91 -5.78
CA VAL A 119 -21.03 -2.72 -6.61
C VAL A 119 -21.77 -1.49 -6.08
N GLN A 120 -23.02 -1.63 -5.66
CA GLN A 120 -23.76 -0.50 -5.08
C GLN A 120 -23.12 -0.03 -3.76
N HIS A 121 -22.67 -0.96 -2.91
CA HIS A 121 -21.96 -0.63 -1.68
C HIS A 121 -20.66 0.12 -1.95
N LEU A 122 -19.88 -0.34 -2.93
CA LEU A 122 -18.67 0.33 -3.37
C LEU A 122 -18.97 1.75 -3.89
N ARG A 123 -19.97 1.92 -4.76
CA ARG A 123 -20.39 3.24 -5.28
C ARG A 123 -20.83 4.21 -4.19
N ASN A 124 -21.47 3.72 -3.14
CA ASN A 124 -21.92 4.57 -2.03
C ASN A 124 -20.77 4.97 -1.09
N SER A 125 -19.68 4.20 -1.07
CA SER A 125 -18.58 4.36 -0.11
C SER A 125 -17.34 5.02 -0.72
N LEU A 126 -17.16 4.89 -2.04
CA LEU A 126 -16.04 5.48 -2.78
C LEU A 126 -16.34 6.94 -3.18
N PRO A 127 -15.31 7.78 -3.34
CA PRO A 127 -15.48 9.12 -3.89
C PRO A 127 -16.08 9.10 -5.30
N ASP A 128 -16.94 10.07 -5.63
CA ASP A 128 -17.67 10.14 -6.91
C ASP A 128 -16.77 10.16 -8.15
N GLN A 129 -15.52 10.56 -8.00
CA GLN A 129 -14.52 10.58 -9.07
C GLN A 129 -14.02 9.19 -9.48
N VAL A 130 -14.22 8.16 -8.63
CA VAL A 130 -13.72 6.81 -8.89
C VAL A 130 -14.71 6.04 -9.75
N VAL A 131 -14.33 5.73 -10.99
CA VAL A 131 -15.16 4.95 -11.90
C VAL A 131 -15.03 3.46 -11.58
N ILE A 132 -16.16 2.82 -11.26
CA ILE A 132 -16.20 1.39 -10.96
C ILE A 132 -16.74 0.63 -12.16
N GLN A 133 -15.94 -0.30 -12.68
CA GLN A 133 -16.30 -1.09 -13.84
C GLN A 133 -16.07 -2.58 -13.62
N ARG A 134 -17.03 -3.38 -14.10
CA ARG A 134 -16.90 -4.84 -14.18
C ARG A 134 -16.18 -5.24 -15.44
N ILE A 135 -15.15 -6.06 -15.31
CA ILE A 135 -14.41 -6.65 -16.43
C ILE A 135 -14.64 -8.17 -16.44
N GLU A 136 -14.96 -8.71 -17.61
CA GLU A 136 -14.92 -10.14 -17.87
C GLU A 136 -13.50 -10.50 -18.33
N GLU A 137 -12.75 -11.19 -17.47
CA GLU A 137 -11.41 -11.68 -17.78
C GLU A 137 -11.35 -13.18 -17.45
N ARG A 138 -10.74 -13.97 -18.34
CA ARG A 138 -10.73 -15.44 -18.27
C ARG A 138 -9.37 -16.04 -17.91
N LEU A 139 -8.29 -15.26 -18.00
CA LEU A 139 -6.93 -15.72 -17.72
C LEU A 139 -6.69 -15.93 -16.22
N SER A 140 -6.84 -14.87 -15.42
CA SER A 140 -6.67 -14.89 -13.98
C SER A 140 -7.44 -13.77 -13.31
N ALA A 141 -7.31 -13.66 -12.00
CA ALA A 141 -7.86 -12.54 -11.24
C ALA A 141 -7.20 -11.21 -11.64
N LEU A 142 -7.99 -10.13 -11.72
CA LEU A 142 -7.53 -8.83 -12.21
C LEU A 142 -6.34 -8.29 -11.41
N GLY A 143 -6.32 -8.46 -10.09
CA GLY A 143 -5.21 -8.03 -9.23
C GLY A 143 -3.93 -8.86 -9.36
N ASN A 144 -3.97 -10.03 -9.99
CA ASN A 144 -2.76 -10.78 -10.37
C ASN A 144 -2.23 -10.37 -11.74
N CYS A 145 -3.13 -10.02 -12.65
CA CYS A 145 -2.81 -9.66 -14.03
C CYS A 145 -2.40 -8.19 -14.18
N ILE A 146 -2.81 -7.32 -13.26
CA ILE A 146 -2.69 -5.86 -13.39
C ILE A 146 -1.94 -5.30 -12.18
N SER A 147 -0.88 -4.56 -12.43
CA SER A 147 -0.20 -3.71 -11.45
C SER A 147 -0.18 -2.27 -11.99
N CYS A 148 -0.65 -1.29 -11.21
CA CYS A 148 -0.88 0.06 -11.72
C CYS A 148 -0.57 1.12 -10.67
N ASN A 149 -0.09 2.28 -11.14
CA ASN A 149 -0.07 3.53 -10.38
C ASN A 149 -1.07 4.53 -11.03
N ASP A 150 -0.92 5.83 -10.75
CA ASP A 150 -1.83 6.84 -11.28
C ASP A 150 -1.55 7.26 -12.74
N TYR A 151 -0.45 6.79 -13.34
CA TYR A 151 0.03 7.22 -14.67
C TYR A 151 0.21 6.05 -15.65
N VAL A 152 0.63 4.89 -15.16
CA VAL A 152 1.04 3.72 -15.93
C VAL A 152 0.49 2.44 -15.29
N ALA A 153 0.12 1.48 -16.13
CA ALA A 153 -0.25 0.13 -15.73
C ALA A 153 0.56 -0.93 -16.49
N LEU A 154 1.05 -1.92 -15.74
CA LEU A 154 1.58 -3.16 -16.28
C LEU A 154 0.47 -4.21 -16.30
N THR A 155 0.35 -4.90 -17.42
CA THR A 155 -0.65 -5.95 -17.62
C THR A 155 -0.03 -7.24 -18.15
N HIS A 156 -0.80 -8.32 -17.98
CA HIS A 156 -0.49 -9.62 -18.54
C HIS A 156 -0.28 -9.55 -20.07
N PRO A 157 0.77 -10.16 -20.66
CA PRO A 157 1.05 -10.07 -22.09
C PRO A 157 -0.08 -10.55 -23.00
N ASP A 158 -0.74 -11.63 -22.60
CA ASP A 158 -1.84 -12.26 -23.35
C ASP A 158 -3.22 -11.65 -23.09
N LEU A 159 -3.29 -10.47 -22.47
CA LEU A 159 -4.57 -9.81 -22.22
C LEU A 159 -5.27 -9.43 -23.54
N ASP A 160 -6.60 -9.60 -23.59
CA ASP A 160 -7.38 -9.19 -24.75
C ASP A 160 -7.30 -7.68 -24.96
N ARG A 161 -7.25 -7.25 -26.23
CA ARG A 161 -7.13 -5.82 -26.59
C ARG A 161 -8.32 -5.00 -26.10
N GLU A 162 -9.52 -5.58 -26.13
CA GLU A 162 -10.73 -4.92 -25.61
C GLU A 162 -10.60 -4.66 -24.10
N THR A 163 -10.07 -5.62 -23.35
CA THR A 163 -9.82 -5.47 -21.91
C THR A 163 -8.74 -4.43 -21.63
N GLU A 164 -7.68 -4.39 -22.44
CA GLU A 164 -6.62 -3.38 -22.34
C GLU A 164 -7.16 -1.96 -22.55
N GLU A 165 -7.97 -1.74 -23.60
CA GLU A 165 -8.59 -0.45 -23.91
C GLU A 165 -9.50 0.00 -22.76
N LEU A 166 -10.29 -0.92 -22.19
CA LEU A 166 -11.10 -0.65 -21.00
C LEU A 166 -10.24 -0.22 -19.81
N ILE A 167 -9.16 -0.95 -19.51
CA ILE A 167 -8.26 -0.60 -18.40
C ILE A 167 -7.69 0.81 -18.58
N ALA A 168 -7.21 1.13 -19.78
CA ALA A 168 -6.65 2.44 -20.09
C ALA A 168 -7.68 3.56 -19.89
N ASP A 169 -8.91 3.36 -20.36
CA ASP A 169 -9.99 4.35 -20.26
C ASP A 169 -10.47 4.57 -18.82
N ILE A 170 -10.63 3.49 -18.04
CA ILE A 170 -11.19 3.55 -16.68
C ILE A 170 -10.16 4.08 -15.68
N LEU A 171 -8.92 3.61 -15.78
CA LEU A 171 -7.85 4.03 -14.88
C LEU A 171 -7.22 5.35 -15.34
N GLY A 172 -7.39 5.74 -16.61
CA GLY A 172 -6.78 6.93 -17.18
C GLY A 172 -5.25 6.85 -17.22
N VAL A 173 -4.72 5.69 -17.60
CA VAL A 173 -3.27 5.38 -17.58
C VAL A 173 -2.82 4.75 -18.88
N GLU A 174 -1.53 4.88 -19.17
CA GLU A 174 -0.91 4.14 -20.27
C GLU A 174 -0.70 2.68 -19.86
N VAL A 175 -1.15 1.75 -20.70
CA VAL A 175 -1.06 0.31 -20.43
C VAL A 175 0.10 -0.28 -21.21
N PHE A 176 0.96 -1.01 -20.52
CA PHE A 176 2.05 -1.78 -21.12
C PHE A 176 1.92 -3.26 -20.78
N ARG A 177 2.08 -4.08 -21.81
CA ARG A 177 2.16 -5.54 -21.71
C ARG A 177 3.59 -5.92 -21.44
N GLN A 178 3.88 -6.43 -20.24
CA GLN A 178 5.24 -6.77 -19.85
C GLN A 178 5.27 -7.97 -18.90
N THR A 179 6.44 -8.57 -18.74
CA THR A 179 6.71 -9.62 -17.73
C THR A 179 7.71 -9.13 -16.69
N VAL A 180 7.64 -9.68 -15.48
CA VAL A 180 8.56 -9.31 -14.39
C VAL A 180 9.32 -10.56 -13.96
N ALA A 181 10.64 -10.56 -14.17
CA ALA A 181 11.52 -11.72 -13.91
C ALA A 181 11.02 -13.01 -14.59
N GLY A 182 10.52 -12.91 -15.83
CA GLY A 182 9.93 -14.03 -16.57
C GLY A 182 8.54 -14.47 -16.11
N ASN A 183 7.94 -13.80 -15.11
CA ASN A 183 6.57 -14.06 -14.67
C ASN A 183 5.57 -13.18 -15.43
N ILE A 184 4.48 -13.82 -15.88
CA ILE A 184 3.37 -13.18 -16.57
C ILE A 184 2.38 -12.47 -15.61
N LEU A 185 2.38 -12.86 -14.33
CA LEU A 185 1.47 -12.31 -13.30
C LEU A 185 2.06 -11.07 -12.64
N VAL A 186 2.17 -9.98 -13.39
CA VAL A 186 2.81 -8.73 -12.94
C VAL A 186 2.19 -8.17 -11.65
N GLY A 187 0.88 -8.31 -11.45
CA GLY A 187 0.16 -7.85 -10.25
C GLY A 187 0.53 -8.61 -8.98
N SER A 188 1.02 -9.84 -9.09
CA SER A 188 1.47 -10.62 -7.93
C SER A 188 2.90 -10.31 -7.52
N TYR A 189 3.76 -10.09 -8.51
CA TYR A 189 5.21 -10.02 -8.33
C TYR A 189 5.75 -8.59 -8.29
N CYS A 190 5.02 -7.61 -8.80
CA CYS A 190 5.44 -6.22 -8.83
C CYS A 190 4.42 -5.32 -8.12
N SER A 191 4.91 -4.50 -7.20
CA SER A 191 4.13 -3.47 -6.51
C SER A 191 4.85 -2.13 -6.69
N PHE A 192 4.18 -1.14 -7.26
CA PHE A 192 4.76 0.17 -7.50
C PHE A 192 3.74 1.29 -7.27
N THR A 193 4.24 2.47 -6.92
CA THR A 193 3.46 3.69 -6.74
C THR A 193 3.97 4.78 -7.69
N ASN A 194 3.59 6.04 -7.45
CA ASN A 194 4.10 7.16 -8.23
C ASN A 194 5.54 7.54 -7.86
N LYS A 195 6.07 7.01 -6.74
CA LYS A 195 7.38 7.39 -6.20
C LYS A 195 8.47 6.34 -6.44
N GLY A 196 8.10 5.07 -6.50
CA GLY A 196 9.02 3.95 -6.65
C GLY A 196 8.29 2.61 -6.72
N GLY A 197 9.03 1.52 -6.85
CA GLY A 197 8.46 0.18 -6.88
C GLY A 197 9.41 -0.92 -6.45
N LEU A 198 8.83 -2.05 -6.08
CA LEU A 198 9.53 -3.24 -5.63
C LEU A 198 9.22 -4.41 -6.58
N VAL A 199 10.27 -5.08 -7.04
CA VAL A 199 10.20 -6.26 -7.91
C VAL A 199 10.94 -7.45 -7.28
N PRO A 200 10.72 -8.69 -7.74
CA PRO A 200 11.31 -9.87 -7.12
C PRO A 200 12.84 -9.86 -7.20
N PRO A 201 13.54 -10.53 -6.28
CA PRO A 201 15.01 -10.52 -6.19
C PRO A 201 15.71 -11.15 -7.41
N HIS A 202 15.01 -11.99 -8.16
CA HIS A 202 15.52 -12.67 -9.36
C HIS A 202 15.42 -11.84 -10.65
N THR A 203 14.92 -10.60 -10.56
CA THR A 203 14.84 -9.70 -11.72
C THR A 203 16.24 -9.32 -12.18
N SER A 204 16.52 -9.44 -13.48
CA SER A 204 17.82 -9.06 -14.02
C SER A 204 18.00 -7.54 -13.97
N ILE A 205 19.26 -7.07 -13.97
CA ILE A 205 19.56 -5.64 -13.97
C ILE A 205 19.04 -4.98 -15.27
N GLU A 206 19.10 -5.70 -16.39
CA GLU A 206 18.57 -5.24 -17.67
C GLU A 206 17.05 -5.05 -17.61
N ASP A 207 16.31 -6.03 -17.07
CA ASP A 207 14.86 -5.94 -16.90
C ASP A 207 14.47 -4.83 -15.91
N LEU A 208 15.26 -4.65 -14.84
CA LEU A 208 15.06 -3.57 -13.86
C LEU A 208 15.19 -2.19 -14.51
N ASP A 209 16.24 -1.96 -15.31
CA ASP A 209 16.48 -0.70 -15.99
C ASP A 209 15.41 -0.42 -17.07
N GLU A 210 14.98 -1.46 -17.79
CA GLU A 210 13.87 -1.37 -18.75
C GLU A 210 12.56 -0.98 -18.06
N LEU A 211 12.17 -1.71 -16.99
CA LEU A 211 10.95 -1.43 -16.24
C LEU A 211 10.99 -0.06 -15.56
N SER A 212 12.13 0.35 -15.02
CA SER A 212 12.34 1.67 -14.40
C SER A 212 12.17 2.79 -15.44
N THR A 213 12.71 2.59 -16.63
CA THR A 213 12.55 3.54 -17.76
C THR A 213 11.11 3.57 -18.25
N LEU A 214 10.43 2.44 -18.31
CA LEU A 214 9.04 2.36 -18.77
C LEU A 214 8.07 2.98 -17.76
N LEU A 215 8.23 2.71 -16.47
CA LEU A 215 7.38 3.25 -15.41
C LEU A 215 7.75 4.67 -14.97
N GLN A 216 8.92 5.16 -15.37
CA GLN A 216 9.48 6.46 -14.96
C GLN A 216 9.64 6.61 -13.43
N VAL A 217 9.79 5.49 -12.71
CA VAL A 217 9.98 5.45 -11.25
C VAL A 217 11.12 4.50 -10.89
N PRO A 218 11.89 4.78 -9.83
CA PRO A 218 12.96 3.90 -9.39
C PRO A 218 12.40 2.56 -8.92
N LEU A 219 12.96 1.46 -9.44
CA LEU A 219 12.64 0.10 -9.01
C LEU A 219 13.81 -0.51 -8.26
N VAL A 220 13.48 -1.28 -7.22
CA VAL A 220 14.46 -2.05 -6.44
C VAL A 220 14.00 -3.50 -6.37
N ALA A 221 14.96 -4.41 -6.50
CA ALA A 221 14.71 -5.83 -6.29
C ALA A 221 14.75 -6.15 -4.78
N GLY A 222 13.73 -6.82 -4.27
CA GLY A 222 13.62 -7.13 -2.84
C GLY A 222 12.57 -8.19 -2.54
N THR A 223 12.43 -8.50 -1.25
CA THR A 223 11.47 -9.49 -0.74
C THR A 223 10.63 -8.89 0.38
N VAL A 224 9.55 -9.60 0.71
CA VAL A 224 8.66 -9.28 1.84
C VAL A 224 8.46 -10.53 2.69
N ASN A 225 7.95 -10.41 3.92
CA ASN A 225 7.61 -11.58 4.76
C ASN A 225 8.75 -12.62 4.92
N ARG A 226 10.00 -12.19 5.18
CA ARG A 226 11.18 -13.06 5.34
C ARG A 226 11.56 -13.84 4.08
N GLY A 227 11.65 -13.15 2.96
CA GLY A 227 12.11 -13.76 1.70
C GLY A 227 11.02 -14.25 0.77
N SER A 228 9.77 -13.86 0.97
CA SER A 228 8.70 -14.09 -0.01
C SER A 228 8.91 -13.24 -1.25
N GLU A 229 8.81 -13.88 -2.41
CA GLU A 229 8.91 -13.24 -3.73
C GLU A 229 7.57 -12.66 -4.21
N VAL A 230 6.47 -13.01 -3.53
CA VAL A 230 5.13 -12.52 -3.89
C VAL A 230 4.87 -11.18 -3.21
N ILE A 231 5.53 -10.15 -3.74
CA ILE A 231 5.58 -8.81 -3.15
C ILE A 231 4.19 -8.26 -2.88
N SER A 232 3.33 -8.22 -3.89
CA SER A 232 2.02 -7.61 -3.74
C SER A 232 1.14 -8.37 -2.74
N ALA A 233 1.40 -9.65 -2.47
CA ALA A 233 0.65 -10.40 -1.46
C ALA A 233 1.09 -10.00 -0.05
N GLY A 234 2.40 -9.82 0.17
CA GLY A 234 2.94 -9.47 1.48
C GLY A 234 2.88 -7.99 1.83
N MET A 235 2.62 -7.09 0.88
CA MET A 235 2.51 -5.67 1.15
C MET A 235 1.52 -4.94 0.24
N ILE A 236 1.04 -3.80 0.71
CA ILE A 236 0.28 -2.80 -0.05
C ILE A 236 0.83 -1.42 0.27
N VAL A 237 0.83 -0.53 -0.70
CA VAL A 237 1.52 0.76 -0.57
C VAL A 237 0.82 1.82 -1.40
N ASN A 238 0.80 3.03 -0.87
CA ASN A 238 0.45 4.25 -1.60
C ASN A 238 1.61 5.25 -1.49
N ASP A 239 1.39 6.50 -1.90
CA ASP A 239 2.47 7.48 -1.93
C ASP A 239 2.95 7.94 -0.53
N TRP A 240 2.26 7.64 0.57
CA TRP A 240 2.63 8.15 1.91
C TRP A 240 2.68 7.09 3.01
N THR A 241 2.05 5.92 2.82
CA THR A 241 2.03 4.82 3.78
C THR A 241 2.17 3.47 3.08
N ALA A 242 2.78 2.53 3.79
CA ALA A 242 2.83 1.14 3.39
C ALA A 242 2.35 0.25 4.54
N PHE A 243 1.58 -0.77 4.21
CA PHE A 243 1.31 -1.86 5.12
C PHE A 243 2.09 -3.07 4.62
N CYS A 244 2.73 -3.78 5.54
CA CYS A 244 3.48 -4.99 5.26
C CYS A 244 3.04 -6.10 6.20
N GLY A 245 3.22 -7.36 5.81
CA GLY A 245 2.94 -8.49 6.68
C GLY A 245 3.84 -8.49 7.91
N SER A 246 3.32 -8.97 9.04
CA SER A 246 4.00 -8.98 10.34
C SER A 246 5.34 -9.74 10.37
N ASP A 247 5.57 -10.63 9.41
CA ASP A 247 6.83 -11.36 9.30
C ASP A 247 7.94 -10.58 8.61
N THR A 248 7.61 -9.47 7.93
CA THR A 248 8.58 -8.64 7.21
C THR A 248 9.68 -8.15 8.14
N THR A 249 10.93 -8.39 7.74
CA THR A 249 12.11 -8.09 8.56
C THR A 249 12.43 -6.60 8.55
N ALA A 250 13.12 -6.10 9.58
CA ALA A 250 13.56 -4.70 9.64
C ALA A 250 14.42 -4.28 8.43
N THR A 251 15.20 -5.22 7.87
CA THR A 251 15.99 -5.00 6.65
C THR A 251 15.10 -4.84 5.42
N GLU A 252 14.05 -5.65 5.28
CA GLU A 252 13.06 -5.52 4.19
C GLU A 252 12.27 -4.21 4.33
N LEU A 253 11.82 -3.87 5.54
CA LEU A 253 11.12 -2.61 5.82
C LEU A 253 11.97 -1.39 5.44
N SER A 254 13.26 -1.38 5.79
CA SER A 254 14.15 -0.27 5.45
C SER A 254 14.32 -0.08 3.94
N VAL A 255 14.31 -1.17 3.15
CA VAL A 255 14.34 -1.10 1.69
C VAL A 255 13.04 -0.53 1.14
N ILE A 256 11.90 -1.00 1.66
CA ILE A 256 10.55 -0.55 1.27
C ILE A 256 10.40 0.96 1.55
N GLU A 257 10.75 1.41 2.75
CA GLU A 257 10.66 2.83 3.12
C GLU A 257 11.52 3.73 2.24
N SER A 258 12.71 3.24 1.87
CA SER A 258 13.65 3.96 1.02
C SER A 258 13.14 4.07 -0.42
N VAL A 259 12.67 2.96 -1.02
CA VAL A 259 12.24 2.95 -2.42
C VAL A 259 10.94 3.72 -2.63
N PHE A 260 9.99 3.62 -1.69
CA PHE A 260 8.71 4.33 -1.77
C PHE A 260 8.75 5.76 -1.18
N LYS A 261 9.88 6.17 -0.60
CA LYS A 261 10.11 7.51 -0.01
C LYS A 261 9.04 7.90 1.02
N LEU A 262 8.71 6.98 1.92
CA LEU A 262 7.65 7.17 2.92
C LEU A 262 8.07 8.17 4.02
N ASN A 263 9.38 8.29 4.28
CA ASN A 263 9.95 9.19 5.29
C ASN A 263 9.87 10.68 4.92
N GLU A 264 9.63 11.03 3.66
CA GLU A 264 9.50 12.43 3.22
C GLU A 264 8.09 13.01 3.45
N SER A 265 7.14 12.20 3.93
CA SER A 265 5.73 12.59 4.09
C SER A 265 5.41 13.33 5.40
N GLN A 266 6.24 13.15 6.44
CA GLN A 266 6.04 13.76 7.77
C GLN A 266 6.75 15.10 8.09
N PRO A 267 7.68 15.67 7.29
CA PRO A 267 8.33 16.92 7.70
C PRO A 267 7.41 18.15 7.65
N SER A 268 6.30 18.13 6.90
CA SER A 268 5.48 19.34 6.72
C SER A 268 4.67 19.71 7.96
N MET A 269 4.03 18.76 8.62
CA MET A 269 3.19 19.03 9.80
C MET A 269 4.01 19.56 10.98
N ILE A 270 5.18 18.95 11.24
CA ILE A 270 6.07 19.37 12.33
C ILE A 270 6.73 20.72 12.02
N VAL A 271 7.14 20.96 10.77
CA VAL A 271 7.74 22.24 10.38
C VAL A 271 6.71 23.36 10.38
N ASP A 272 5.47 23.09 9.99
CA ASP A 272 4.40 24.09 9.99
C ASP A 272 3.90 24.38 11.42
N GLU A 273 3.82 23.40 12.32
CA GLU A 273 3.57 23.64 13.75
C GLU A 273 4.73 24.39 14.43
N MET A 274 5.98 24.04 14.11
CA MET A 274 7.16 24.76 14.60
C MET A 274 7.20 26.20 14.08
N ARG A 275 6.83 26.45 12.82
CA ARG A 275 6.70 27.81 12.28
C ARG A 275 5.57 28.58 12.95
N LYS A 276 4.43 27.94 13.19
CA LYS A 276 3.26 28.59 13.78
C LYS A 276 3.51 29.00 15.24
N SER A 277 4.14 28.13 16.02
CA SER A 277 4.57 28.42 17.41
C SER A 277 5.66 29.50 17.48
N LEU A 278 6.55 29.58 16.50
CA LEU A 278 7.53 30.67 16.39
C LEU A 278 6.90 32.00 15.98
N ILE A 279 5.76 32.02 15.29
CA ILE A 279 5.08 33.27 14.92
C ILE A 279 4.25 33.81 16.09
N ASP A 280 3.58 32.94 16.85
CA ASP A 280 2.79 33.33 18.04
C ASP A 280 3.64 33.82 19.23
N SER A 281 4.97 33.65 19.18
CA SER A 281 5.88 34.17 20.21
C SER A 281 6.41 35.58 19.91
N TYR A 282 6.08 36.15 18.74
CA TYR A 282 6.52 37.49 18.30
C TYR A 282 5.36 38.48 18.08
N VAL A 283 4.13 38.14 18.49
CA VAL A 283 2.96 39.03 18.53
C VAL A 283 2.53 39.25 19.97
#